data_AF-A0A7C5H7E1-F1
#
_entry.id   AF-A0A7C5H7E1-F1
#
_cell.length_a   1.000
_cell.length_b   1.000
_cell.length_c   1.000
_cell.angle_alpha   90.00
_cell.angle_beta   90.00
_cell.angle_gamma   90.00
#
_symmetry.space_group_name_H-M   'P 1'
#
loop_
_entity.id
_entity.type
_entity.pdbx_description
1 polymer ?
#
loop_
_entity_poly.entity_id
_entity_poly.type
_entity_poly.pdbx_seq_one_letter_code
_entity_poly.pdbx_strand_id
1 'polypeptide(L)'
;VIKVGASTEIEMKEKKDRVDDALHATRAAVEEGVVPGGGVALLRSMKAVESLELSGDEAVGASIVAQALKAPARWIANNAGMNGDIVVERILEKKGAFGFDANSLEYVDTVKKGIIDPTKVVRLAVENAVSAAGMLLTSEVAIVERKEKRPSPNAED
;
A
#
# COMPACT_ATOMS: atom_id res chain seq x y z
N VAL A 1 -7.07 -1.67 -27.90
CA VAL A 1 -6.37 -2.95 -27.61
C VAL A 1 -4.88 -2.72 -27.86
N ILE A 2 -4.03 -2.84 -26.84
CA ILE A 2 -2.57 -2.72 -26.97
C ILE A 2 -2.00 -4.11 -27.19
N LYS A 3 -1.19 -4.30 -28.25
CA LYS A 3 -0.52 -5.58 -28.53
C LYS A 3 0.90 -5.51 -27.97
N VAL A 4 1.21 -6.36 -26.99
CA VAL A 4 2.52 -6.41 -26.33
C VAL A 4 3.34 -7.58 -26.89
N GLY A 5 4.59 -7.32 -27.27
CA GLY A 5 5.53 -8.32 -27.79
C GLY A 5 6.81 -8.38 -26.96
N ALA A 6 7.46 -9.55 -26.92
CA ALA A 6 8.74 -9.75 -26.27
C ALA A 6 9.51 -10.94 -26.87
N SER A 7 10.78 -11.09 -26.51
CA SER A 7 11.66 -12.13 -27.06
C SER A 7 11.47 -13.49 -26.40
N THR A 8 10.88 -13.54 -25.20
CA THR A 8 10.52 -14.78 -24.49
C THR A 8 9.09 -14.67 -23.93
N GLU A 9 8.44 -15.81 -23.67
CA GLU A 9 7.09 -15.82 -23.08
C GLU A 9 7.07 -15.20 -21.67
N ILE A 10 8.11 -15.44 -20.87
CA ILE A 10 8.24 -14.89 -19.52
C ILE A 10 8.30 -13.37 -19.57
N GLU A 11 9.13 -12.81 -20.45
CA GLU A 11 9.22 -11.36 -20.66
C GLU A 11 7.93 -10.78 -21.24
N MET A 12 7.26 -11.51 -22.14
CA MET A 12 5.98 -11.07 -22.72
C MET A 12 4.92 -10.94 -21.64
N LYS A 13 4.85 -11.92 -20.71
CA LYS A 13 3.91 -11.90 -19.60
C LYS A 13 4.15 -10.70 -18.68
N GLU A 14 5.40 -10.49 -18.23
CA GLU A 14 5.74 -9.37 -17.35
C GLU A 14 5.48 -8.01 -18.01
N LYS A 15 5.85 -7.83 -19.29
CA LYS A 15 5.55 -6.59 -20.01
C LYS A 15 4.06 -6.36 -20.18
N LYS A 16 3.29 -7.43 -20.43
CA LYS A 16 1.85 -7.33 -20.58
C LYS A 16 1.21 -6.90 -19.26
N ASP A 17 1.57 -7.55 -18.15
CA ASP A 17 1.04 -7.23 -16.82
C ASP A 17 1.33 -5.76 -16.47
N ARG A 18 2.55 -5.25 -16.75
CA ARG A 18 2.89 -3.82 -16.57
C ARG A 18 2.04 -2.86 -17.41
N VAL A 19 1.73 -3.22 -18.65
CA VAL A 19 0.90 -2.40 -19.55
C VAL A 19 -0.55 -2.37 -19.06
N ASP A 20 -1.06 -3.52 -18.62
CA ASP A 20 -2.41 -3.64 -18.07
C ASP A 20 -2.53 -2.84 -16.76
N ASP A 21 -1.54 -2.90 -15.87
CA ASP A 21 -1.49 -2.08 -14.65
C ASP A 21 -1.46 -0.58 -14.96
N ALA A 22 -0.62 -0.14 -15.90
CA ALA A 22 -0.54 1.26 -16.30
C ALA A 22 -1.85 1.77 -16.92
N LEU A 23 -2.54 0.93 -17.69
CA LEU A 23 -3.85 1.26 -18.27
C LEU A 23 -4.90 1.45 -17.18
N HIS A 24 -4.97 0.54 -16.21
CA HIS A 24 -5.92 0.63 -15.09
C HIS A 24 -5.61 1.82 -14.17
N ALA A 25 -4.34 2.07 -13.86
CA ALA A 25 -3.92 3.23 -13.08
C ALA A 25 -4.33 4.55 -13.76
N THR A 26 -4.11 4.66 -15.07
CA THR A 26 -4.49 5.86 -15.84
C THR A 26 -6.01 6.06 -15.86
N ARG A 27 -6.79 4.99 -16.03
CA ARG A 27 -8.26 5.06 -15.94
C ARG A 27 -8.72 5.55 -14.56
N ALA A 28 -8.18 4.96 -13.49
CA ALA A 28 -8.48 5.37 -12.13
C ALA A 28 -8.09 6.83 -11.84
N ALA A 29 -6.97 7.30 -12.41
CA ALA A 29 -6.51 8.68 -12.28
C ALA A 29 -7.44 9.68 -13.01
N VAL A 30 -8.02 9.28 -14.15
CA VAL A 30 -9.01 10.12 -14.86
C VAL A 30 -10.32 10.24 -14.07
N GLU A 31 -10.73 9.18 -13.36
CA GLU A 31 -11.99 9.15 -12.62
C GLU A 31 -11.97 9.98 -11.33
N GLU A 32 -10.94 9.84 -10.48
CA GLU A 32 -10.89 10.48 -9.15
C GLU A 32 -9.66 11.41 -8.97
N GLY A 33 -8.90 11.66 -10.03
CA GLY A 33 -7.68 12.46 -9.99
C GLY A 33 -6.48 11.70 -9.40
N VAL A 34 -5.47 12.47 -9.02
CA VAL A 34 -4.19 11.96 -8.51
C VAL A 34 -3.79 12.66 -7.22
N VAL A 35 -3.01 11.96 -6.41
CA VAL A 35 -2.47 12.45 -5.13
C VAL A 35 -0.94 12.27 -5.09
N PRO A 36 -0.23 12.97 -4.18
CA PRO A 36 1.19 12.74 -3.96
C PRO A 36 1.47 11.27 -3.63
N GLY A 37 2.30 10.61 -4.44
CA GLY A 37 2.55 9.19 -4.34
C GLY A 37 3.57 8.82 -3.26
N GLY A 38 4.01 7.55 -3.26
CA GLY A 38 5.04 7.06 -2.33
C GLY A 38 4.55 7.02 -0.87
N GLY A 39 3.24 6.86 -0.67
CA GLY A 39 2.61 6.87 0.66
C GLY A 39 2.46 8.26 1.29
N VAL A 40 2.89 9.34 0.62
CA VAL A 40 2.77 10.71 1.16
C VAL A 40 1.32 11.08 1.41
N ALA A 41 0.41 10.78 0.47
CA ALA A 41 -1.02 11.07 0.64
C ALA A 41 -1.62 10.46 1.92
N LEU A 42 -1.22 9.22 2.26
CA LEU A 42 -1.66 8.53 3.47
C LEU A 42 -1.09 9.17 4.74
N LEU A 43 0.18 9.58 4.71
CA LEU A 43 0.78 10.34 5.81
C LEU A 43 0.08 11.68 6.03
N ARG A 44 -0.42 12.34 4.96
CA ARG A 44 -1.19 13.58 5.10
C ARG A 44 -2.60 13.35 5.65
N SER A 45 -3.23 12.22 5.33
CA SER A 45 -4.57 11.92 5.84
C SER A 45 -4.59 11.56 7.33
N MET A 46 -3.46 11.19 7.93
CA MET A 46 -3.34 10.94 9.38
C MET A 46 -3.94 12.07 10.22
N LYS A 47 -3.66 13.33 9.87
CA LYS A 47 -4.16 14.49 10.60
C LYS A 47 -5.69 14.55 10.65
N ALA A 48 -6.37 14.09 9.59
CA ALA A 48 -7.82 14.04 9.56
C ALA A 48 -8.35 12.99 10.55
N VAL A 49 -7.70 11.83 10.63
CA VAL A 49 -8.03 10.77 11.59
C VAL A 49 -7.79 11.23 13.03
N GLU A 50 -6.64 11.87 13.28
CA GLU A 50 -6.27 12.40 14.61
C GLU A 50 -7.16 13.55 15.07
N SER A 51 -7.84 14.23 14.14
CA SER A 51 -8.79 15.32 14.48
C SER A 51 -10.19 14.84 14.86
N LEU A 52 -10.47 13.54 14.79
CA LEU A 52 -11.76 13.00 15.18
C LEU A 52 -11.94 13.07 16.70
N GLU A 53 -13.04 13.67 17.14
CA GLU A 53 -13.42 13.73 18.55
C GLU A 53 -14.10 12.42 18.98
N LEU A 54 -13.28 11.43 19.34
CA LEU A 54 -13.71 10.10 19.76
C LEU A 54 -13.27 9.81 21.21
N SER A 55 -13.89 8.81 21.85
CA SER A 55 -13.56 8.41 23.22
C SER A 55 -13.56 6.89 23.38
N GLY A 56 -12.94 6.39 24.46
CA GLY A 56 -12.87 4.95 24.75
C GLY A 56 -12.22 4.16 23.61
N ASP A 57 -12.81 3.00 23.29
CA ASP A 57 -12.28 2.07 22.30
C ASP A 57 -12.28 2.65 20.87
N GLU A 58 -13.19 3.57 20.55
CA GLU A 58 -13.23 4.23 19.24
C GLU A 58 -11.98 5.10 19.03
N ALA A 59 -11.53 5.81 20.07
CA ALA A 59 -10.30 6.60 20.02
C ALA A 59 -9.05 5.72 19.83
N VAL A 60 -9.04 4.53 20.45
CA VAL A 60 -7.99 3.53 20.25
C VAL A 60 -8.00 3.05 18.79
N GLY A 61 -9.17 2.73 18.23
CA GLY A 61 -9.32 2.34 16.84
C GLY A 61 -8.80 3.40 15.85
N ALA A 62 -9.14 4.66 16.07
CA ALA A 62 -8.62 5.77 15.26
C ALA A 62 -7.09 5.89 15.33
N SER A 63 -6.51 5.74 16.52
CA SER A 63 -5.05 5.72 16.71
C SER A 63 -4.37 4.58 15.94
N ILE A 64 -4.96 3.37 15.95
CA ILE A 64 -4.47 2.22 15.19
C ILE A 64 -4.46 2.53 13.69
N VAL A 65 -5.55 3.11 13.16
CA VAL A 65 -5.64 3.51 11.74
C VAL A 65 -4.58 4.55 11.42
N ALA A 66 -4.44 5.60 12.23
CA ALA A 66 -3.44 6.65 12.02
C ALA A 66 -2.01 6.08 11.96
N GLN A 67 -1.68 5.13 12.83
CA GLN A 67 -0.37 4.46 12.80
C GLN A 67 -0.20 3.55 11.58
N ALA A 68 -1.25 2.82 11.18
CA ALA A 68 -1.21 1.93 10.01
C ALA A 68 -0.95 2.69 8.70
N LEU A 69 -1.44 3.94 8.58
CA LEU A 69 -1.21 4.79 7.41
C LEU A 69 0.28 5.11 7.18
N LYS A 70 1.15 4.95 8.18
CA LYS A 70 2.61 5.08 8.02
C LYS A 70 3.24 3.91 7.25
N ALA A 71 2.60 2.73 7.30
CA ALA A 71 3.20 1.49 6.84
C ALA A 71 3.62 1.50 5.35
N PRO A 72 2.83 2.04 4.41
CA PRO A 72 3.21 2.03 3.00
C PRO A 72 4.49 2.80 2.71
N ALA A 73 4.61 4.03 3.22
CA ALA A 73 5.84 4.83 3.06
C ALA A 73 7.04 4.18 3.74
N ARG A 74 6.84 3.60 4.94
CA ARG A 74 7.89 2.86 5.67
C ARG A 74 8.40 1.67 4.86
N TRP A 75 7.50 0.86 4.29
CA TRP A 75 7.89 -0.32 3.50
C TRP A 75 8.57 0.04 2.19
N ILE A 76 8.11 1.09 1.51
CA ILE A 76 8.80 1.60 0.30
C ILE A 76 10.24 2.00 0.64
N ALA A 77 10.45 2.73 1.74
CA ALA A 77 11.78 3.13 2.18
C ALA A 77 12.66 1.95 2.63
N ASN A 78 12.10 1.01 3.39
CA ASN A 78 12.83 -0.19 3.84
C ASN A 78 13.28 -1.05 2.66
N ASN A 79 12.41 -1.24 1.66
CA ASN A 79 12.74 -1.99 0.44
C ASN A 79 13.81 -1.29 -0.41
N ALA A 80 13.95 0.03 -0.26
CA ALA A 80 15.02 0.83 -0.87
C ALA A 80 16.33 0.84 -0.04
N GLY A 81 16.39 0.07 1.06
CA GLY A 81 17.59 -0.02 1.92
C GLY A 81 17.75 1.12 2.92
N MET A 82 16.72 1.94 3.12
CA MET A 82 16.73 3.05 4.07
C MET A 82 15.98 2.67 5.36
N ASN A 83 16.22 3.42 6.45
CA ASN A 83 15.41 3.28 7.65
C ASN A 83 14.04 3.97 7.45
N GLY A 84 12.99 3.18 7.27
CA GLY A 84 11.65 3.67 6.97
C GLY A 84 11.03 4.54 8.06
N ASP A 85 11.36 4.33 9.35
CA ASP A 85 10.87 5.19 10.42
C ASP A 85 11.46 6.61 10.31
N ILE A 86 12.76 6.71 10.08
CA ILE A 86 13.43 8.00 9.87
C ILE A 86 12.88 8.70 8.63
N VAL A 87 12.62 7.95 7.55
CA VAL A 87 12.04 8.51 6.32
C VAL A 87 10.64 9.06 6.57
N VAL A 88 9.77 8.28 7.21
CA VAL A 88 8.39 8.70 7.51
C VAL A 88 8.36 9.94 8.39
N GLU A 89 9.12 9.97 9.48
CA GLU A 89 9.15 11.12 10.38
C GLU A 89 9.60 12.39 9.66
N ARG A 90 10.65 12.30 8.82
CA ARG A 90 11.11 13.44 8.02
C ARG A 90 10.07 13.91 6.99
N ILE A 91 9.26 13.00 6.43
CA ILE A 91 8.15 13.39 5.54
C ILE A 91 7.06 14.13 6.33
N LEU A 92 6.78 13.71 7.57
CA LEU A 92 5.75 14.30 8.45
C LEU A 92 6.13 15.70 8.96
N GLU A 93 7.42 16.02 9.09
CA GLU A 93 7.92 17.36 9.46
C GLU A 93 7.51 18.46 8.46
N LYS A 94 7.20 18.08 7.21
CA LYS A 94 6.82 19.02 6.15
C LYS A 94 5.40 18.78 5.66
N LYS A 95 4.90 19.73 4.86
CA LYS A 95 3.53 19.74 4.34
C LYS A 95 3.50 19.53 2.83
N GLY A 96 2.29 19.32 2.31
CA GLY A 96 2.05 19.18 0.87
C GLY A 96 2.72 17.94 0.28
N ALA A 97 3.25 18.09 -0.93
CA ALA A 97 3.84 17.01 -1.72
C ALA A 97 5.30 16.66 -1.35
N PHE A 98 5.84 17.18 -0.24
CA PHE A 98 7.16 16.76 0.22
C PHE A 98 7.13 15.27 0.57
N GLY A 99 8.01 14.49 -0.06
CA GLY A 99 8.10 13.05 0.09
C GLY A 99 9.51 12.52 -0.17
N PHE A 100 9.61 11.21 -0.37
CA PHE A 100 10.87 10.51 -0.57
C PHE A 100 10.83 9.72 -1.89
N ASP A 101 11.79 9.98 -2.78
CA ASP A 101 12.00 9.22 -4.00
C ASP A 101 12.88 8.00 -3.66
N ALA A 102 12.27 6.82 -3.62
CA ALA A 102 12.95 5.57 -3.28
C ALA A 102 13.94 5.10 -4.36
N ASN A 103 13.87 5.63 -5.58
CA ASN A 103 14.81 5.28 -6.63
C ASN A 103 16.10 6.10 -6.54
N SER A 104 15.99 7.41 -6.23
CA SER A 104 17.16 8.29 -6.07
C SER A 104 17.66 8.42 -4.63
N LEU A 105 16.87 7.95 -3.66
CA LEU A 105 17.10 8.09 -2.22
C LEU A 105 17.11 9.56 -1.74
N GLU A 106 16.36 10.43 -2.42
CA GLU A 106 16.30 11.86 -2.13
C GLU A 106 14.92 12.32 -1.68
N TYR A 107 14.88 13.39 -0.90
CA TYR A 107 13.62 14.04 -0.54
C TYR A 107 13.24 15.07 -1.60
N VAL A 108 12.04 14.92 -2.15
CA VAL A 108 11.59 15.69 -3.30
C VAL A 108 10.15 16.17 -3.12
N ASP A 109 9.73 17.10 -3.96
CA ASP A 109 8.32 17.32 -4.24
C ASP A 109 7.85 16.20 -5.17
N THR A 110 7.10 15.23 -4.63
CA THR A 110 6.74 13.99 -5.34
C THR A 110 5.88 14.28 -6.56
N VAL A 111 4.99 15.26 -6.49
CA VAL A 111 4.13 15.66 -7.61
C VAL A 111 4.98 16.27 -8.72
N LYS A 112 5.91 17.19 -8.40
CA LYS A 112 6.82 17.76 -9.42
C LYS A 112 7.77 16.73 -10.03
N LYS A 113 8.14 15.70 -9.25
CA LYS A 113 8.97 14.58 -9.70
C LYS A 113 8.18 13.55 -10.53
N GLY A 114 6.85 13.64 -10.57
CA GLY A 114 5.98 12.70 -11.27
C GLY A 114 5.68 11.42 -10.47
N ILE A 115 6.00 11.39 -9.18
CA ILE A 115 5.67 10.31 -8.25
C ILE A 115 4.26 10.59 -7.72
N ILE A 116 3.26 10.11 -8.46
CA ILE A 116 1.85 10.33 -8.20
C ILE A 116 1.10 8.99 -8.18
N ASP A 117 0.09 8.89 -7.34
CA ASP A 117 -0.79 7.73 -7.26
C ASP A 117 -2.23 8.13 -7.62
N PRO A 118 -3.00 7.27 -8.31
CA PRO A 118 -4.42 7.53 -8.55
C PRO A 118 -5.19 7.58 -7.22
N THR A 119 -5.98 8.64 -6.99
CA THR A 119 -6.74 8.83 -5.74
C THR A 119 -7.61 7.62 -5.41
N LYS A 120 -8.31 7.10 -6.43
CA LYS A 120 -9.18 5.93 -6.32
C LYS A 120 -8.45 4.71 -5.77
N VAL A 121 -7.23 4.45 -6.25
CA VAL A 121 -6.44 3.28 -5.83
C VAL A 121 -6.03 3.41 -4.38
N VAL A 122 -5.55 4.58 -3.96
CA VAL A 122 -5.13 4.85 -2.58
C VAL A 122 -6.31 4.72 -1.61
N ARG A 123 -7.46 5.30 -1.97
CA ARG A 123 -8.69 5.23 -1.17
C ARG A 123 -9.19 3.80 -1.01
N LEU A 124 -9.35 3.07 -2.13
CA LEU A 124 -9.83 1.69 -2.12
C LEU A 124 -8.86 0.75 -1.37
N ALA A 125 -7.55 0.99 -1.46
CA ALA A 125 -6.57 0.21 -0.71
C ALA A 125 -6.80 0.31 0.80
N VAL A 126 -7.05 1.52 1.31
CA VAL A 126 -7.35 1.74 2.74
C VAL A 126 -8.71 1.15 3.11
N GLU A 127 -9.76 1.42 2.34
CA GLU A 127 -11.12 0.92 2.61
C GLU A 127 -11.15 -0.62 2.68
N ASN A 128 -10.50 -1.30 1.72
CA ASN A 128 -10.42 -2.76 1.70
C ASN A 128 -9.58 -3.31 2.85
N ALA A 129 -8.46 -2.66 3.18
CA ALA A 129 -7.62 -3.06 4.32
C ALA A 129 -8.38 -2.94 5.65
N VAL A 130 -9.08 -1.84 5.86
CA VAL A 130 -9.91 -1.62 7.06
C VAL A 130 -11.07 -2.62 7.11
N SER A 131 -11.71 -2.91 5.97
CA SER A 131 -12.79 -3.91 5.90
C SER A 131 -12.30 -5.30 6.33
N ALA A 132 -11.17 -5.76 5.80
CA ALA A 132 -10.59 -7.04 6.18
C ALA A 132 -10.14 -7.07 7.65
N ALA A 133 -9.49 -6.00 8.13
CA ALA A 133 -9.05 -5.90 9.52
C ALA A 133 -10.23 -5.89 10.50
N GLY A 134 -11.30 -5.16 10.19
CA GLY A 134 -12.51 -5.10 11.01
C GLY A 134 -13.21 -6.46 11.13
N MET A 135 -13.25 -7.24 10.04
CA MET A 135 -13.76 -8.61 10.09
C MET A 135 -12.90 -9.51 10.99
N LEU A 136 -11.58 -9.41 10.90
CA LEU A 136 -10.66 -10.22 11.72
C LEU A 136 -10.71 -9.84 13.21
N LEU A 137 -10.75 -8.54 13.54
CA LEU A 137 -10.78 -8.06 14.92
C LEU A 137 -12.06 -8.45 15.67
N THR A 138 -13.16 -8.65 14.95
CA THR A 138 -14.45 -9.06 15.53
C THR A 138 -14.67 -10.59 15.48
N SER A 139 -13.71 -11.34 14.92
CA SER A 139 -13.78 -12.80 14.82
C SER A 139 -13.22 -13.47 16.07
N GLU A 140 -14.11 -13.99 16.92
CA GLU A 140 -13.73 -14.71 18.15
C GLU A 140 -13.30 -16.16 17.90
N VAL A 141 -13.81 -16.80 16.83
CA VAL A 141 -13.59 -18.22 16.55
C VAL A 141 -13.35 -18.46 15.06
N ALA A 142 -12.34 -19.29 14.76
CA ALA A 142 -12.09 -19.80 13.42
C ALA A 142 -12.18 -21.33 13.42
N ILE A 143 -12.98 -21.89 12.51
CA ILE A 143 -13.07 -23.34 12.28
C ILE A 143 -12.20 -23.67 11.08
N VAL A 144 -11.24 -24.57 11.25
CA VAL A 144 -10.31 -24.97 10.20
C VAL A 144 -10.41 -26.47 9.92
N GLU A 145 -10.23 -26.87 8.66
CA GLU A 145 -10.12 -28.28 8.31
C GLU A 145 -8.87 -28.89 8.93
N ARG A 146 -9.02 -30.07 9.53
CA ARG A 146 -7.88 -30.82 10.07
C ARG A 146 -7.02 -31.28 8.91
N LYS A 147 -5.74 -30.88 8.90
CA LYS A 147 -4.77 -31.37 7.94
C LYS A 147 -4.72 -32.90 7.97
N GLU A 148 -5.10 -33.54 6.88
CA GLU A 148 -4.96 -34.98 6.73
C GLU A 148 -3.47 -35.36 6.70
N LYS A 149 -3.11 -36.44 7.38
CA LYS A 149 -1.78 -37.02 7.26
C LYS A 149 -1.65 -37.58 5.83
N ARG A 150 -0.89 -36.91 4.98
CA ARG A 150 -0.47 -37.52 3.70
C ARG A 150 0.34 -38.78 4.04
N PRO A 151 0.09 -39.93 3.39
CA PRO A 151 0.97 -41.07 3.52
C PRO A 151 2.38 -40.64 3.10
N SER A 152 3.38 -40.89 3.95
CA SER A 152 4.78 -40.65 3.61
C SER A 152 5.15 -41.49 2.39
N PRO A 153 5.74 -40.92 1.33
CA PRO A 153 6.05 -41.65 0.11
C PRO A 153 7.17 -42.69 0.25
N ASN A 154 7.81 -42.82 1.42
CA ASN A 154 8.82 -43.85 1.68
C ASN A 154 8.49 -44.61 2.97
N ALA A 155 7.77 -45.71 2.83
CA ALA A 155 7.96 -46.89 3.69
C ALA A 155 8.36 -48.01 2.73
N GLU A 156 9.63 -48.00 2.32
CA GLU A 156 10.29 -49.17 1.75
C GLU A 156 10.62 -50.11 2.90
N ASP A 157 10.05 -51.31 2.86
CA ASP A 157 10.64 -52.55 3.39
C ASP A 157 10.90 -53.47 2.18
#